data_AF-A0A6N9PY08-F1
#
_entry.id   AF-A0A6N9PY08-F1
#
_cell.length_a   1.000
_cell.length_b   1.000
_cell.length_c   1.000
_cell.angle_alpha   90.00
_cell.angle_beta   90.00
_cell.angle_gamma   90.00
#
_symmetry.space_group_name_H-M   'P 1'
#
loop_
_entity.id
_entity.type
_entity.pdbx_description
1 polymer ?
#
loop_
_entity_poly.entity_id
_entity_poly.type
_entity_poly.pdbx_seq_one_letter_code
_entity_poly.pdbx_strand_id
1 'polypeptide(L)'
;MAKQDKHGGGWAFPAPLEILICKEGNKEYMKERRNKPGGRLMLVCEYQLSAADRFGGDDARLIWRLAKKAARDFLRVSWITTAVVRAFPKENAVRVFGKY
;
A
#
# COMPACT_ATOMS: atom_id res chain seq x y z
N MET A 1 22.23 2.43 -36.43
CA MET A 1 21.98 2.96 -35.06
C MET A 1 20.51 2.75 -34.75
N ALA A 2 20.17 1.62 -34.12
CA ALA A 2 18.79 1.27 -33.80
C ALA A 2 18.35 2.06 -32.56
N LYS A 3 17.26 2.82 -32.68
CA LYS A 3 16.57 3.46 -31.55
C LYS A 3 16.12 2.34 -30.60
N GLN A 4 16.65 2.34 -29.38
CA GLN A 4 16.11 1.51 -28.30
C GLN A 4 14.73 2.04 -27.93
N ASP A 5 13.70 1.28 -28.29
CA ASP A 5 12.37 1.40 -27.73
C ASP A 5 12.42 1.24 -26.21
N LYS A 6 12.20 2.35 -25.49
CA LYS A 6 11.95 2.35 -24.04
C LYS A 6 10.50 1.93 -23.78
N HIS A 7 10.12 0.72 -24.17
CA HIS A 7 8.87 0.10 -23.76
C HIS A 7 9.18 -1.13 -22.91
N GLY A 8 9.05 -0.99 -21.59
CA GLY A 8 9.26 -2.10 -20.65
C GLY A 8 9.19 -1.74 -19.17
N GLY A 9 8.95 -0.48 -18.81
CA GLY A 9 8.77 -0.07 -17.41
C GLY A 9 7.33 -0.26 -16.96
N GLY A 10 6.91 -1.51 -16.72
CA GLY A 10 5.68 -1.78 -15.96
C GLY A 10 5.71 -1.03 -14.62
N TRP A 11 4.56 -0.58 -14.13
CA TRP A 11 4.48 0.11 -12.85
C TRP A 11 5.03 -0.80 -11.74
N ALA A 12 6.18 -0.45 -11.18
CA ALA A 12 6.74 -1.12 -10.01
C ALA A 12 6.09 -0.56 -8.75
N PHE A 13 5.87 -1.41 -7.75
CA PHE A 13 5.48 -0.93 -6.42
C PHE A 13 6.50 0.11 -5.96
N PRO A 14 6.05 1.19 -5.27
CA PRO A 14 6.97 2.10 -4.62
C PRO A 14 7.97 1.28 -3.79
N ALA A 15 9.25 1.68 -3.79
CA ALA A 15 10.26 1.20 -2.82
C ALA A 15 9.62 1.14 -1.42
N PRO A 16 10.06 0.30 -0.44
CA PRO A 16 9.36 0.06 0.83
C PRO A 16 9.04 1.36 1.60
N LEU A 17 7.96 1.98 1.17
CA LEU A 17 7.44 3.29 1.51
C LEU A 17 6.11 2.98 2.15
N GLU A 18 5.95 3.56 3.32
CA GLU A 18 4.74 3.43 4.09
C GLU A 18 3.85 4.60 3.74
N ILE A 19 2.63 4.30 3.31
CA ILE A 19 1.60 5.33 3.25
C ILE A 19 0.95 5.36 4.60
N LEU A 20 1.19 6.45 5.32
CA LEU A 20 0.49 6.79 6.54
C LEU A 20 -0.82 7.46 6.17
N ILE A 21 -1.93 6.85 6.51
CA ILE A 21 -3.24 7.50 6.44
C ILE A 21 -3.60 7.86 7.87
N CYS A 22 -3.77 9.15 8.13
CA CYS A 22 -4.18 9.66 9.43
C CYS A 22 -5.58 10.25 9.33
N LYS A 23 -6.40 10.03 10.36
CA LYS A 23 -7.68 10.70 10.55
C LYS A 23 -7.57 11.66 11.73
N GLU A 24 -7.87 12.92 11.48
CA GLU A 24 -8.00 13.97 12.51
C GLU A 24 -9.35 14.67 12.31
N GLY A 25 -10.32 14.35 13.17
CA GLY A 25 -11.71 14.75 12.97
C GLY A 25 -12.29 14.18 11.66
N ASN A 26 -12.79 15.06 10.79
CA ASN A 26 -13.32 14.71 9.46
C ASN A 26 -12.28 14.81 8.34
N LYS A 27 -11.02 15.17 8.64
CA LYS A 27 -9.96 15.29 7.64
C LYS A 27 -9.13 14.01 7.60
N GLU A 28 -8.94 13.48 6.39
CA GLU A 28 -8.05 12.36 6.11
C GLU A 28 -6.75 12.92 5.50
N TYR A 29 -5.62 12.67 6.14
CA TYR A 29 -4.30 13.05 5.65
C TYR A 29 -3.53 11.83 5.19
N MET A 30 -2.84 11.97 4.06
CA MET A 30 -2.04 10.90 3.48
C MET A 30 -0.61 11.37 3.36
N LYS A 31 0.31 10.69 4.05
CA LYS A 31 1.74 11.02 4.06
C LYS A 31 2.55 9.80 3.66
N GLU A 32 3.27 9.91 2.56
CA GLU A 32 4.29 8.95 2.19
C GLU A 32 5.52 9.16 3.09
N ARG A 33 6.00 8.09 3.72
CA ARG A 33 7.18 8.15 4.60
C ARG A 33 8.05 6.92 4.41
N ARG A 34 9.34 7.08 4.69
CA ARG A 34 10.24 5.95 4.84
C ARG A 34 9.76 5.11 6.03
N ASN A 35 9.78 3.79 5.86
CA ASN A 35 9.45 2.85 6.93
C ASN A 35 10.25 3.19 8.19
N LYS A 36 9.55 3.44 9.30
CA LYS A 36 10.18 3.72 10.59
C LYS A 36 9.85 2.57 11.54
N PRO A 37 10.86 1.83 12.06
CA PRO A 37 10.62 0.87 13.11
C PRO A 37 10.16 1.62 14.36
N GLY A 38 8.90 1.46 14.75
CA GLY A 38 8.34 2.13 15.92
C GLY A 38 6.82 2.24 15.90
N GLY A 39 6.19 1.58 16.87
CA GLY A 39 4.74 1.53 17.08
C GLY A 39 4.20 0.11 16.98
N ARG A 40 3.16 -0.21 17.75
CA ARG A 40 2.51 -1.53 17.70
C ARG A 40 1.59 -1.56 16.49
N LEU A 41 1.98 -2.32 15.48
CA LEU A 41 1.20 -2.51 14.26
C LEU A 41 0.31 -3.75 14.40
N MET A 42 -0.97 -3.61 14.08
CA MET A 42 -1.92 -4.72 13.96
C MET A 42 -2.22 -4.94 12.49
N LEU A 43 -2.04 -6.17 11.99
CA LEU A 43 -2.41 -6.53 10.63
C LEU A 43 -3.94 -6.46 10.49
N VAL A 44 -4.42 -5.64 9.56
CA VAL A 44 -5.86 -5.47 9.27
C VAL A 44 -6.24 -6.30 8.06
N CYS A 45 -5.44 -6.19 6.99
CA CYS A 45 -5.73 -6.84 5.72
C CYS A 45 -4.42 -7.17 4.99
N GLU A 46 -4.39 -8.34 4.36
CA GLU A 46 -3.34 -8.76 3.44
C GLU A 46 -3.96 -8.99 2.05
N TYR A 47 -3.31 -8.42 1.05
CA TYR A 47 -3.57 -8.69 -0.36
C TYR A 47 -2.38 -9.45 -0.94
N GLN A 48 -2.59 -10.68 -1.37
CA GLN A 48 -1.55 -11.45 -2.04
C GLN A 48 -1.48 -11.10 -3.53
N LEU A 49 -0.27 -10.85 -4.01
CA LEU A 49 0.05 -10.59 -5.42
C LEU A 49 0.29 -11.88 -6.21
N SER A 50 0.35 -13.05 -5.57
CA SER A 50 0.28 -14.35 -6.27
C SER A 50 -1.04 -14.53 -7.03
N ALA A 51 -2.10 -13.82 -6.63
CA ALA A 51 -3.33 -13.70 -7.41
C ALA A 51 -3.18 -12.76 -8.62
N ALA A 52 -2.22 -11.83 -8.61
CA ALA A 52 -1.99 -10.82 -9.63
C ALA A 52 -1.09 -11.31 -10.79
N ASP A 53 -0.28 -12.34 -10.59
CA ASP A 53 0.49 -12.99 -11.67
C ASP A 53 -0.42 -13.53 -12.79
N ARG A 54 -1.72 -13.75 -12.51
CA ARG A 54 -2.73 -14.12 -13.51
C ARG A 54 -3.27 -12.96 -14.34
N PHE A 55 -3.12 -11.71 -13.90
CA PHE A 55 -3.85 -10.58 -14.47
C PHE A 55 -2.95 -9.48 -15.09
N GLY A 56 -1.64 -9.45 -14.76
CA GLY A 56 -0.65 -8.59 -15.42
C GLY A 56 -0.29 -7.30 -14.65
N GLY A 57 0.58 -6.47 -15.24
CA GLY A 57 1.18 -5.30 -14.57
C GLY A 57 0.20 -4.19 -14.13
N ASP A 58 -1.08 -4.28 -14.49
CA ASP A 58 -2.12 -3.36 -14.02
C ASP A 58 -2.72 -3.74 -12.65
N ASP A 59 -2.56 -4.99 -12.20
CA ASP A 59 -3.16 -5.47 -10.95
C ASP A 59 -2.41 -5.02 -9.71
N ALA A 60 -1.10 -4.83 -9.83
CA ALA A 60 -0.30 -4.21 -8.77
C ALA A 60 -0.85 -2.82 -8.40
N ARG A 61 -1.25 -2.03 -9.41
CA ARG A 61 -1.87 -0.70 -9.21
C ARG A 61 -3.26 -0.82 -8.62
N LEU A 62 -4.05 -1.80 -9.05
CA LEU A 62 -5.38 -2.05 -8.52
C LEU A 62 -5.31 -2.45 -7.04
N ILE A 63 -4.48 -3.43 -6.70
CA ILE A 63 -4.25 -3.90 -5.32
C ILE A 63 -3.78 -2.74 -4.45
N TRP A 64 -2.88 -1.89 -4.94
CA TRP A 64 -2.44 -0.71 -4.19
C TRP A 64 -3.57 0.29 -3.91
N ARG A 65 -4.46 0.52 -4.87
CA ARG A 65 -5.65 1.37 -4.69
C ARG A 65 -6.64 0.73 -3.70
N LEU A 66 -6.85 -0.58 -3.78
CA LEU A 66 -7.69 -1.34 -2.87
C LEU A 66 -7.14 -1.29 -1.44
N ALA A 67 -5.84 -1.51 -1.26
CA ALA A 67 -5.20 -1.44 0.05
C ALA A 67 -5.32 -0.05 0.70
N LYS A 68 -5.17 1.02 -0.09
CA LYS A 68 -5.42 2.39 0.38
C LYS A 68 -6.89 2.64 0.74
N LYS A 69 -7.83 2.07 -0.02
CA LYS A 69 -9.27 2.17 0.28
C LYS A 69 -9.60 1.42 1.57
N ALA A 70 -9.11 0.18 1.73
CA ALA A 70 -9.31 -0.61 2.94
C ALA A 70 -8.73 0.08 4.17
N ALA A 71 -7.55 0.69 4.07
CA ALA A 71 -6.96 1.48 5.14
C ALA A 71 -7.83 2.69 5.52
N ARG A 72 -8.40 3.39 4.53
CA ARG A 72 -9.33 4.51 4.78
C ARG A 72 -10.63 4.04 5.44
N ASP A 73 -11.24 2.99 4.91
CA ASP A 73 -12.49 2.44 5.43
C ASP A 73 -12.27 1.94 6.87
N PHE A 74 -11.12 1.31 7.14
CA PHE A 74 -10.71 0.93 8.49
C PHE A 74 -10.63 2.12 9.46
N LEU A 75 -10.05 3.25 9.06
CA LEU A 75 -9.99 4.46 9.90
C LEU A 75 -11.36 5.14 10.11
N ARG A 76 -12.32 4.87 9.24
CA ARG A 76 -13.70 5.37 9.40
C ARG A 76 -14.45 4.60 10.47
N VAL A 77 -14.24 3.28 10.54
CA VAL A 77 -14.99 2.38 11.44
C VAL A 77 -14.26 2.06 12.75
N SER A 78 -12.94 2.23 12.81
CA SER A 78 -12.15 1.95 14.00
C SER A 78 -11.88 3.21 14.84
N TRP A 79 -11.55 2.99 16.11
CA TRP A 79 -11.03 4.00 17.03
C TRP A 79 -9.56 4.33 16.77
N ILE A 80 -8.92 3.66 15.82
CA ILE A 80 -7.55 3.93 15.40
C ILE A 80 -7.52 5.18 14.52
N THR A 81 -6.57 6.07 14.78
CA THR A 81 -6.39 7.31 14.01
C THR A 81 -5.38 7.18 12.88
N THR A 82 -4.59 6.11 12.86
CA THR A 82 -3.47 5.95 11.93
C THR A 82 -3.42 4.55 11.33
N ALA A 83 -3.39 4.47 9.99
CA ALA A 83 -3.19 3.22 9.25
C ALA A 83 -1.94 3.32 8.36
N VAL A 84 -1.28 2.18 8.15
CA VAL A 84 -0.07 2.06 7.34
C VAL A 84 -0.32 1.06 6.23
N VAL A 85 -0.19 1.49 4.98
CA VAL A 85 -0.17 0.59 3.81
C VAL A 85 1.28 0.35 3.42
N ARG A 86 1.67 -0.92 3.33
CA ARG A 86 3.03 -1.33 3.02
C ARG A 86 3.05 -2.45 1.99
N ALA A 87 3.88 -2.27 0.96
CA ALA A 87 4.18 -3.32 -0.02
C ALA A 87 5.37 -4.17 0.47
N PHE A 88 5.23 -5.49 0.33
CA PHE A 88 6.25 -6.51 0.60
C PHE A 88 6.61 -7.19 -0.71
N PRO A 89 7.52 -6.61 -1.51
CA PRO A 89 7.87 -7.14 -2.83
C PRO A 89 8.54 -8.52 -2.79
N LYS A 90 9.21 -8.88 -1.67
CA LYS A 90 9.80 -10.22 -1.49
C LYS A 90 8.75 -11.31 -1.24
N GLU A 91 7.64 -10.94 -0.64
CA GLU A 91 6.56 -11.86 -0.25
C GLU A 91 5.39 -11.79 -1.24
N ASN A 92 5.51 -10.99 -2.30
CA ASN A 92 4.42 -10.69 -3.23
C ASN A 92 3.12 -10.38 -2.46
N ALA A 93 3.16 -9.45 -1.50
CA ALA A 93 1.98 -9.06 -0.73
C ALA A 93 1.92 -7.55 -0.46
N VAL A 94 0.71 -7.00 -0.37
CA VAL A 94 0.44 -5.67 0.18
C VAL A 94 -0.33 -5.84 1.47
N ARG A 95 0.19 -5.29 2.57
CA ARG A 95 -0.45 -5.37 3.88
C ARG A 95 -0.89 -3.99 4.34
N VAL A 96 -2.05 -3.96 4.97
CA VAL A 96 -2.60 -2.80 5.67
C VAL A 96 -2.51 -3.08 7.16
N PHE A 97 -1.92 -2.13 7.89
CA PHE A 97 -1.77 -2.18 9.33
C PHE A 97 -2.52 -1.03 9.99
N GLY A 98 -3.15 -1.28 11.14
CA GLY A 98 -3.56 -0.26 12.07
C GLY A 98 -2.41 0.05 13.03
N LYS A 99 -2.16 1.32 13.33
CA LYS A 99 -1.13 1.76 14.26
C LYS A 99 -1.76 2.28 15.55
N TYR A 100 -1.40 1.64 16.66
CA TYR A 100 -1.72 2.07 18.02
C TYR A 100 -0.62 2.94 18.62
#